data_AF-A0A719XLV2-F1
#
_entry.id   AF-A0A719XLV2-F1
#
_cell.length_a   1.000
_cell.length_b   1.000
_cell.length_c   1.000
_cell.angle_alpha   90.00
_cell.angle_beta   90.00
_cell.angle_gamma   90.00
#
_symmetry.space_group_name_H-M   'P 1'
#
loop_
_entity.id
_entity.type
_entity.pdbx_description
1 polymer ?
#
loop_
_entity_poly.entity_id
_entity_poly.type
_entity_poly.pdbx_seq_one_letter_code
_entity_poly.pdbx_strand_id
1 'polypeptide(L)'
;GVDGAIANIAGVTRHKLYENDTGKTDGNGLPPHSISAIVDGGDVTEIARTIRGNKGQGVRTWGKTSVTVPDKYGNPHIISFSRPTDVPVYGKITLKVFAGYTSQIGVQIQQAVADYINRLMIGDQVLLSRIYSPANLGVVSGGNARYYDIQELLIGKSPETVDAANINITYDESASCKPENIIITVAA
;
A
#
# COMPACT_ATOMS: atom_id res chain seq x y z
N GLY A 1 -19.23 -11.23 5.96
CA GLY A 1 -18.09 -11.56 6.83
C GLY A 1 -17.39 -10.28 7.26
N VAL A 2 -16.47 -10.35 8.22
CA VAL A 2 -15.81 -9.16 8.79
C VAL A 2 -15.17 -8.28 7.71
N ASP A 3 -14.42 -8.87 6.78
CA ASP A 3 -13.72 -8.13 5.72
C ASP A 3 -14.67 -7.31 4.84
N GLY A 4 -15.70 -7.93 4.27
CA GLY A 4 -16.70 -7.23 3.46
C GLY A 4 -17.51 -6.19 4.26
N ALA A 5 -17.64 -6.35 5.57
CA ALA A 5 -18.29 -5.34 6.40
C ALA A 5 -17.40 -4.10 6.57
N ILE A 6 -16.08 -4.28 6.75
CA ILE A 6 -15.11 -3.18 6.80
C ILE A 6 -15.09 -2.41 5.48
N ALA A 7 -15.15 -3.11 4.34
CA ALA A 7 -15.16 -2.51 3.01
C ALA A 7 -16.30 -1.48 2.79
N ASN A 8 -17.42 -1.65 3.51
CA ASN A 8 -18.61 -0.81 3.37
C ASN A 8 -18.62 0.41 4.31
N ILE A 9 -17.62 0.56 5.17
CA ILE A 9 -17.52 1.69 6.09
C ILE A 9 -17.18 2.96 5.31
N ALA A 10 -17.91 4.03 5.56
CA ALA A 10 -17.68 5.31 4.91
C ALA A 10 -16.24 5.80 5.16
N GLY A 11 -15.54 6.16 4.08
CA GLY A 11 -14.18 6.68 4.13
C GLY A 11 -13.08 5.64 4.27
N VAL A 12 -13.39 4.33 4.35
CA VAL A 12 -12.38 3.28 4.20
C VAL A 12 -11.94 3.23 2.75
N THR A 13 -10.63 3.31 2.52
CA THR A 13 -10.02 3.33 1.17
C THR A 13 -9.30 2.04 0.83
N ARG A 14 -8.64 1.43 1.82
CA ARG A 14 -7.95 0.14 1.69
C ARG A 14 -8.17 -0.65 2.96
N HIS A 15 -8.34 -1.96 2.83
CA HIS A 15 -8.43 -2.86 3.97
C HIS A 15 -7.83 -4.21 3.64
N LYS A 16 -7.43 -4.95 4.67
CA LYS A 16 -7.04 -6.34 4.55
C LYS A 16 -7.30 -7.05 5.88
N LEU A 17 -7.98 -8.18 5.81
CA LEU A 17 -8.23 -9.03 6.97
C LEU A 17 -7.31 -10.26 6.91
N TYR A 18 -6.61 -10.49 8.00
CA TYR A 18 -5.79 -11.67 8.22
C TYR A 18 -6.42 -12.52 9.32
N GLU A 19 -6.28 -13.83 9.19
CA GLU A 19 -6.75 -14.81 10.15
C GLU A 19 -5.63 -15.78 10.48
N ASN A 20 -5.48 -16.07 11.77
CA ASN A 20 -4.71 -17.19 12.26
C ASN A 20 -5.67 -18.14 12.98
N ASP A 21 -6.08 -19.19 12.27
CA ASP A 21 -6.96 -20.24 12.76
C ASP A 21 -6.20 -21.35 13.53
N THR A 22 -4.87 -21.28 13.55
CA THR A 22 -4.02 -22.29 14.19
C THR A 22 -3.85 -22.04 15.69
N GLY A 23 -3.38 -23.08 16.39
CA GLY A 23 -3.03 -23.02 17.82
C GLY A 23 -1.68 -22.38 18.13
N LYS A 24 -0.99 -21.76 17.16
CA LYS A 24 0.35 -21.15 17.32
C LYS A 24 0.38 -19.76 16.70
N THR A 25 1.32 -18.92 17.12
CA THR A 25 1.56 -17.63 16.44
C THR A 25 2.01 -17.87 15.00
N ASP A 26 1.45 -17.13 14.04
CA ASP A 26 1.77 -17.28 12.62
C ASP A 26 3.05 -16.53 12.20
N GLY A 27 3.41 -16.63 10.92
CA GLY A 27 4.59 -15.94 10.35
C GLY A 27 4.51 -14.42 10.33
N ASN A 28 3.32 -13.84 10.50
CA ASN A 28 3.08 -12.40 10.61
C ASN A 28 3.05 -11.92 12.08
N GLY A 29 3.19 -12.84 13.03
CA GLY A 29 3.12 -12.55 14.46
C GLY A 29 1.71 -12.51 15.05
N LEU A 30 0.69 -12.95 14.31
CA LEU A 30 -0.70 -13.00 14.82
C LEU A 30 -0.81 -14.10 15.88
N PRO A 31 -1.36 -13.81 17.08
CA PRO A 31 -1.60 -14.83 18.09
C PRO A 31 -2.51 -15.97 17.62
N PRO A 32 -2.48 -17.15 18.27
CA PRO A 32 -3.42 -18.23 18.01
C PRO A 32 -4.88 -17.79 18.04
N HIS A 33 -5.70 -18.35 17.14
CA HIS A 33 -7.15 -18.14 17.06
C HIS A 33 -7.55 -16.65 17.06
N SER A 34 -6.90 -15.86 16.20
CA SER A 34 -7.12 -14.42 16.12
C SER A 34 -7.29 -13.91 14.69
N ILE A 35 -7.93 -12.75 14.57
CA ILE A 35 -8.01 -11.99 13.33
C ILE A 35 -7.28 -10.65 13.51
N SER A 36 -6.64 -10.18 12.44
CA SER A 36 -6.05 -8.84 12.38
C SER A 36 -6.58 -8.09 11.17
N ALA A 37 -7.30 -7.00 11.43
CA ALA A 37 -7.75 -6.10 10.38
C ALA A 37 -6.77 -4.94 10.26
N ILE A 38 -6.24 -4.74 9.05
CA ILE A 38 -5.49 -3.54 8.69
C ILE A 38 -6.42 -2.66 7.87
N VAL A 39 -6.72 -1.46 8.35
CA VAL A 39 -7.73 -0.58 7.75
C VAL A 39 -7.14 0.80 7.54
N ASP A 40 -7.23 1.31 6.32
CA ASP A 40 -6.86 2.66 5.95
C ASP A 40 -8.12 3.52 5.72
N GLY A 41 -8.12 4.75 6.23
CA GLY A 41 -9.30 5.63 6.23
C GLY A 41 -10.44 5.19 7.16
N GLY A 42 -11.57 5.90 7.13
CA GLY A 42 -12.75 5.61 7.94
C GLY A 42 -12.61 5.93 9.45
N ASP A 43 -13.75 5.99 10.15
CA ASP A 43 -13.78 6.30 11.59
C ASP A 43 -13.36 5.10 12.45
N VAL A 44 -12.52 5.37 13.46
CA VAL A 44 -11.94 4.34 14.34
C VAL A 44 -13.02 3.62 15.16
N THR A 45 -14.06 4.34 15.60
CA THR A 45 -15.15 3.77 16.40
C THR A 45 -16.08 2.95 15.53
N GLU A 46 -16.40 3.43 14.33
CA GLU A 46 -17.22 2.70 13.35
C GLU A 46 -16.55 1.39 12.90
N ILE A 47 -15.25 1.41 12.65
CA ILE A 47 -14.45 0.20 12.36
C ILE A 47 -14.54 -0.80 13.50
N ALA A 48 -14.28 -0.37 14.74
CA ALA A 48 -14.32 -1.26 15.90
C ALA A 48 -15.73 -1.84 16.12
N ARG A 49 -16.79 -1.05 15.96
CA ARG A 49 -18.19 -1.51 16.04
C ARG A 49 -18.50 -2.54 14.96
N THR A 50 -18.06 -2.28 13.73
CA THR A 50 -18.28 -3.16 12.58
C THR A 50 -17.58 -4.51 12.78
N ILE A 51 -16.32 -4.50 13.23
CA ILE A 51 -15.59 -5.73 13.57
C ILE A 51 -16.31 -6.49 14.68
N ARG A 52 -16.72 -5.82 15.76
CA ARG A 52 -17.46 -6.46 16.86
C ARG A 52 -18.75 -7.12 16.40
N GLY A 53 -19.53 -6.43 15.57
CA GLY A 53 -20.83 -6.90 15.11
C GLY A 53 -20.74 -8.07 14.14
N ASN A 54 -19.63 -8.21 13.43
CA ASN A 54 -19.45 -9.22 12.38
C ASN A 54 -18.50 -10.36 12.75
N LYS A 55 -17.64 -10.19 13.76
CA LYS A 55 -16.73 -11.26 14.19
C LYS A 55 -17.49 -12.38 14.90
N GLY A 56 -16.96 -13.59 14.81
CA GLY A 56 -17.44 -14.71 15.62
C GLY A 56 -17.28 -14.44 17.12
N GLN A 57 -18.15 -15.05 17.92
CA GLN A 57 -17.95 -15.09 19.37
C GLN A 57 -16.69 -15.88 19.69
N GLY A 58 -15.96 -15.47 20.73
CA GLY A 58 -14.66 -16.07 21.08
C GLY A 58 -13.50 -15.72 20.15
N VAL A 59 -13.73 -15.15 18.97
CA VAL A 59 -12.66 -14.71 18.06
C VAL A 59 -11.93 -13.51 18.66
N ARG A 60 -10.62 -13.67 18.87
CA ARG A 60 -9.73 -12.61 19.34
C ARG A 60 -9.41 -11.64 18.21
N THR A 61 -9.43 -10.35 18.49
CA THR A 61 -9.00 -9.30 17.56
C THR A 61 -7.57 -8.85 17.90
N TRP A 62 -6.75 -8.61 16.89
CA TRP A 62 -5.34 -8.24 17.03
C TRP A 62 -5.01 -6.98 16.23
N GLY A 63 -4.32 -6.04 16.86
CA GLY A 63 -3.85 -4.82 16.20
C GLY A 63 -3.33 -3.76 17.18
N LYS A 64 -2.75 -2.69 16.63
CA LYS A 64 -2.08 -1.61 17.37
C LYS A 64 -3.08 -0.59 17.95
N THR A 65 -4.27 -0.47 17.37
CA THR A 65 -5.34 0.42 17.81
C THR A 65 -6.40 -0.39 18.54
N SER A 66 -6.84 0.07 19.71
CA SER A 66 -7.87 -0.61 20.51
C SER A 66 -8.99 0.37 20.88
N VAL A 67 -10.23 -0.10 20.73
CA VAL A 67 -11.43 0.66 21.07
C VAL A 67 -12.35 -0.21 21.91
N THR A 68 -12.87 0.35 22.99
CA THR A 68 -13.91 -0.30 23.78
C THR A 68 -15.28 -0.06 23.15
N VAL A 69 -15.92 -1.14 22.74
CA VAL A 69 -17.27 -1.13 22.16
C VAL A 69 -18.21 -1.92 23.07
N PRO A 70 -19.21 -1.28 23.68
CA PRO A 70 -20.15 -1.99 24.55
C PRO A 70 -21.06 -2.92 23.75
N ASP A 71 -21.56 -3.97 24.41
CA ASP A 71 -22.63 -4.80 23.89
C ASP A 71 -24.02 -4.21 24.14
N LYS A 72 -25.07 -4.93 23.72
CA LYS A 72 -26.46 -4.49 23.90
C LYS A 72 -26.91 -4.37 25.37
N TYR A 73 -26.16 -4.96 26.29
CA TYR A 73 -26.38 -4.90 27.74
C TYR A 73 -25.41 -3.92 28.43
N GLY A 74 -24.57 -3.21 27.66
CA GLY A 74 -23.59 -2.26 28.18
C GLY A 74 -22.27 -2.88 28.61
N ASN A 75 -22.05 -4.19 28.48
CA ASN A 75 -20.77 -4.78 28.87
C ASN A 75 -19.67 -4.33 27.89
N PRO A 76 -18.50 -3.87 28.37
CA PRO A 76 -17.43 -3.41 27.51
C PRO A 76 -16.72 -4.57 26.81
N HIS A 77 -16.47 -4.44 25.49
CA HIS A 77 -15.63 -5.37 24.73
C HIS A 77 -14.51 -4.58 24.05
N ILE A 78 -13.27 -5.00 24.24
CA ILE A 78 -12.12 -4.39 23.56
C ILE A 78 -11.99 -5.00 22.17
N ILE A 79 -11.94 -4.15 21.15
CA ILE A 79 -11.75 -4.52 19.76
C ILE A 79 -10.47 -3.86 19.27
N SER A 80 -9.59 -4.67 18.67
CA SER A 80 -8.30 -4.23 18.19
C SER A 80 -8.15 -4.41 16.68
N PHE A 81 -7.59 -3.41 16.01
CA PHE A 81 -7.23 -3.42 14.59
C PHE A 81 -6.02 -2.50 14.39
N SER A 82 -5.47 -2.41 13.18
CA SER A 82 -4.32 -1.54 12.90
C SER A 82 -4.59 -0.61 11.72
N ARG A 83 -3.92 0.54 11.72
CA ARG A 83 -3.65 1.30 10.49
C ARG A 83 -2.43 0.70 9.78
N PRO A 84 -2.34 0.77 8.44
CA PRO A 84 -1.11 0.39 7.77
C PRO A 84 0.02 1.34 8.17
N THR A 85 1.23 0.79 8.24
CA THR A 85 2.46 1.58 8.40
C THR A 85 2.90 2.05 7.02
N ASP A 86 3.05 3.36 6.85
CA ASP A 86 3.37 3.91 5.53
C ASP A 86 4.85 3.72 5.19
N VAL A 87 5.13 3.20 3.99
CA VAL A 87 6.48 2.93 3.49
C VAL A 87 6.74 3.84 2.29
N PRO A 88 7.49 4.94 2.47
CA PRO A 88 7.79 5.84 1.36
C PRO A 88 8.69 5.14 0.35
N VAL A 89 8.31 5.22 -0.92
CA VAL A 89 9.04 4.69 -2.06
C VAL A 89 9.67 5.84 -2.84
N TYR A 90 10.93 5.64 -3.19
CA TYR A 90 11.74 6.52 -3.99
C TYR A 90 12.18 5.80 -5.25
N GLY A 91 12.35 6.55 -6.34
CA GLY A 91 12.78 6.03 -7.62
C GLY A 91 13.80 6.92 -8.29
N LYS A 92 14.72 6.31 -9.03
CA LYS A 92 15.62 7.00 -9.96
C LYS A 92 15.44 6.40 -11.34
N ILE A 93 15.16 7.26 -12.32
CA ILE A 93 14.95 6.87 -13.71
C ILE A 93 15.93 7.63 -14.58
N THR A 94 16.81 6.91 -15.26
CA THR A 94 17.75 7.48 -16.22
C THR A 94 17.18 7.33 -17.62
N LEU A 95 16.97 8.44 -18.31
CA LEU A 95 16.38 8.48 -19.66
C LEU A 95 17.42 8.83 -20.71
N LYS A 96 17.37 8.14 -21.85
CA LYS A 96 17.90 8.66 -23.11
C LYS A 96 16.78 9.40 -23.82
N VAL A 97 16.95 10.69 -24.08
CA VAL A 97 15.89 11.53 -24.67
C VAL A 97 16.06 11.69 -26.18
N PHE A 98 14.95 11.87 -26.89
CA PHE A 98 14.89 12.11 -28.32
C PHE A 98 14.25 13.47 -28.64
N ALA A 99 14.30 13.87 -29.91
CA ALA A 99 13.68 15.11 -30.38
C ALA A 99 12.17 15.14 -30.04
N GLY A 100 11.75 16.15 -29.27
CA GLY A 100 10.37 16.29 -28.78
C GLY A 100 10.18 15.97 -27.30
N TYR A 101 11.23 15.48 -26.60
CA TYR A 101 11.19 15.35 -25.15
C TYR A 101 11.05 16.73 -24.48
N THR A 102 10.25 16.80 -23.41
CA THR A 102 10.03 18.03 -22.64
C THR A 102 10.03 17.71 -21.14
N SER A 103 10.26 18.74 -20.31
CA SER A 103 10.13 18.60 -18.85
C SER A 103 8.74 18.15 -18.42
N GLN A 104 7.69 18.52 -19.17
CA GLN A 104 6.32 18.08 -18.92
C GLN A 104 6.14 16.57 -19.05
N ILE A 105 6.86 15.93 -19.97
CA ILE A 105 6.87 14.46 -20.09
C ILE A 105 7.48 13.84 -18.83
N GLY A 106 8.57 14.42 -18.32
CA GLY A 106 9.16 14.01 -17.03
C GLY A 106 8.16 14.07 -15.87
N VAL A 107 7.41 15.18 -15.75
CA VAL A 107 6.35 15.33 -14.73
C VAL A 107 5.27 14.26 -14.88
N GLN A 108 4.87 13.93 -16.11
CA GLN A 108 3.90 12.86 -16.35
C GLN A 108 4.43 11.49 -15.91
N ILE A 109 5.71 11.18 -16.15
CA ILE A 109 6.35 9.93 -15.72
C ILE A 109 6.34 9.84 -14.19
N GLN A 110 6.78 10.91 -13.52
CA GLN A 110 6.79 10.99 -12.05
C GLN A 110 5.40 10.75 -11.48
N GLN A 111 4.39 11.43 -12.03
CA GLN A 111 3.02 11.27 -11.58
C GLN A 111 2.52 9.85 -11.82
N ALA A 112 2.69 9.29 -13.02
CA ALA A 112 2.19 7.96 -13.37
C ALA A 112 2.81 6.85 -12.49
N VAL A 113 4.11 6.96 -12.18
CA VAL A 113 4.81 6.01 -11.29
C VAL A 113 4.29 6.14 -9.85
N ALA A 114 4.19 7.36 -9.33
CA ALA A 114 3.66 7.60 -7.98
C ALA A 114 2.21 7.09 -7.85
N ASP A 115 1.39 7.37 -8.85
CA ASP A 115 0.01 6.93 -8.97
C ASP A 115 -0.15 5.40 -8.97
N TYR A 116 0.77 4.70 -9.63
CA TYR A 116 0.78 3.24 -9.63
C TYR A 116 1.12 2.70 -8.24
N ILE A 117 2.17 3.23 -7.59
CA ILE A 117 2.61 2.79 -6.26
C ILE A 117 1.51 3.03 -5.22
N ASN A 118 0.87 4.20 -5.23
CA ASN A 118 -0.18 4.56 -4.27
C ASN A 118 -1.47 3.73 -4.43
N ARG A 119 -1.65 3.06 -5.58
CA ARG A 119 -2.77 2.15 -5.83
C ARG A 119 -2.53 0.72 -5.35
N LEU A 120 -1.30 0.39 -4.94
CA LEU A 120 -1.01 -0.93 -4.37
C LEU A 120 -1.79 -1.15 -3.07
N MET A 121 -2.27 -2.38 -2.88
CA MET A 121 -2.99 -2.76 -1.66
C MET A 121 -2.02 -2.94 -0.49
N ILE A 122 -2.57 -2.99 0.71
CA ILE A 122 -1.80 -3.23 1.94
C ILE A 122 -1.06 -4.58 1.83
N GLY A 123 0.24 -4.57 2.10
CA GLY A 123 1.13 -5.72 1.99
C GLY A 123 1.51 -6.13 0.57
N ASP A 124 1.10 -5.39 -0.46
CA ASP A 124 1.56 -5.65 -1.82
C ASP A 124 3.01 -5.21 -2.00
N GLN A 125 3.79 -6.09 -2.62
CA GLN A 125 5.18 -5.83 -2.95
C GLN A 125 5.30 -4.77 -4.06
N VAL A 126 6.30 -3.92 -3.98
CA VAL A 126 6.62 -3.02 -5.09
C VAL A 126 7.58 -3.73 -6.04
N LEU A 127 7.04 -4.24 -7.14
CA LEU A 127 7.81 -4.99 -8.13
C LEU A 127 8.41 -4.05 -9.17
N LEU A 128 9.75 -4.03 -9.24
CA LEU A 128 10.52 -3.16 -10.15
C LEU A 128 10.04 -3.30 -11.61
N SER A 129 9.86 -4.53 -12.06
CA SER A 129 9.43 -4.85 -13.42
C SER A 129 8.07 -4.24 -13.78
N ARG A 130 7.17 -4.08 -12.81
CA ARG A 130 5.84 -3.49 -13.05
C ARG A 130 5.88 -1.98 -13.15
N ILE A 131 6.91 -1.31 -12.62
CA ILE A 131 7.06 0.16 -12.68
C ILE A 131 7.44 0.63 -14.09
N TYR A 132 8.07 -0.22 -14.90
CA TYR A 132 8.37 0.11 -16.30
C TYR A 132 7.10 0.46 -17.10
N SER A 133 5.95 -0.13 -16.79
CA SER A 133 4.70 0.18 -17.50
C SER A 133 4.21 1.63 -17.26
N PRO A 134 3.99 2.10 -16.01
CA PRO A 134 3.64 3.49 -15.76
C PRO A 134 4.78 4.46 -16.12
N ALA A 135 6.05 4.06 -16.01
CA ALA A 135 7.17 4.90 -16.45
C ALA A 135 7.20 5.11 -17.98
N ASN A 136 6.66 4.16 -18.75
CA ASN A 136 6.37 4.32 -20.18
C ASN A 136 5.00 4.96 -20.46
N LEU A 137 4.39 5.59 -19.45
CA LEU A 137 3.08 6.25 -19.53
C LEU A 137 1.97 5.32 -20.06
N GLY A 138 2.06 4.03 -19.72
CA GLY A 138 1.09 3.02 -20.13
C GLY A 138 1.12 2.63 -21.62
N VAL A 139 2.12 3.09 -22.39
CA VAL A 139 2.24 2.78 -23.81
C VAL A 139 3.66 2.30 -24.15
N VAL A 140 3.76 1.19 -24.87
CA VAL A 140 5.05 0.64 -25.33
C VAL A 140 5.56 1.26 -26.64
N SER A 141 4.67 1.93 -27.39
CA SER A 141 4.99 2.61 -28.63
C SER A 141 3.97 3.73 -28.89
N GLY A 142 4.43 4.86 -29.42
CA GLY A 142 3.61 6.04 -29.63
C GLY A 142 3.49 6.93 -28.39
N GLY A 143 2.43 7.74 -28.32
CA GLY A 143 2.24 8.72 -27.23
C GLY A 143 3.49 9.58 -26.97
N ASN A 144 3.73 9.92 -25.70
CA ASN A 144 4.95 10.61 -25.27
C ASN A 144 6.14 9.67 -25.07
N ALA A 145 5.91 8.35 -24.91
CA ALA A 145 6.97 7.35 -24.76
C ALA A 145 7.92 7.29 -25.97
N ARG A 146 7.47 7.70 -27.16
CA ARG A 146 8.34 7.78 -28.36
C ARG A 146 9.51 8.77 -28.23
N TYR A 147 9.45 9.68 -27.27
CA TYR A 147 10.43 10.76 -27.10
C TYR A 147 11.54 10.43 -26.11
N TYR A 148 11.55 9.22 -25.54
CA TYR A 148 12.60 8.77 -24.64
C TYR A 148 12.73 7.25 -24.63
N ASP A 149 13.82 6.77 -24.06
CA ASP A 149 14.04 5.36 -23.72
C ASP A 149 14.57 5.27 -22.29
N ILE A 150 14.07 4.30 -21.51
CA ILE A 150 14.46 4.10 -20.10
C ILE A 150 15.74 3.27 -20.07
N GLN A 151 16.87 3.90 -19.78
CA GLN A 151 18.16 3.22 -19.67
C GLN A 151 18.32 2.49 -18.33
N GLU A 152 17.78 3.08 -17.26
CA GLU A 152 17.88 2.54 -15.92
C GLU A 152 16.65 2.93 -15.09
N LEU A 153 16.21 2.01 -14.25
CA LEU A 153 15.15 2.22 -13.28
C LEU A 153 15.56 1.56 -11.97
N LEU A 154 15.70 2.36 -10.92
CA LEU A 154 16.04 1.92 -9.56
C LEU A 154 14.95 2.37 -8.60
N ILE A 155 14.67 1.56 -7.57
CA ILE A 155 13.73 1.92 -6.51
C ILE A 155 14.26 1.58 -5.13
N GLY A 156 13.73 2.23 -4.10
CA GLY A 156 14.11 1.97 -2.72
C GLY A 156 13.20 2.63 -1.68
N LYS A 157 13.48 2.38 -0.40
CA LYS A 157 12.77 2.97 0.75
C LYS A 157 13.37 4.31 1.22
N SER A 158 14.48 4.74 0.62
CA SER A 158 15.07 6.08 0.82
C SER A 158 15.67 6.59 -0.50
N PRO A 159 15.88 7.90 -0.67
CA PRO A 159 16.46 8.47 -1.89
C PRO A 159 17.95 8.13 -2.07
N GLU A 160 18.66 7.80 -0.99
CA GLU A 160 20.08 7.40 -1.00
C GLU A 160 20.26 5.93 -1.40
N THR A 161 19.34 5.07 -0.97
CA THR A 161 19.43 3.61 -1.18
C THR A 161 18.35 3.15 -2.16
N VAL A 162 18.63 3.29 -3.47
CA VAL A 162 17.79 2.76 -4.55
C VAL A 162 18.59 1.77 -5.38
N ASP A 163 17.95 0.66 -5.75
CA ASP A 163 18.58 -0.44 -6.47
C ASP A 163 17.63 -1.01 -7.54
N ALA A 164 18.18 -1.82 -8.45
CA ALA A 164 17.41 -2.59 -9.41
C ALA A 164 16.79 -3.84 -8.75
N ALA A 165 16.01 -3.64 -7.69
CA ALA A 165 15.42 -4.71 -6.88
C ALA A 165 13.97 -4.38 -6.49
N ASN A 166 13.21 -5.43 -6.13
CA ASN A 166 11.86 -5.26 -5.58
C ASN A 166 11.93 -4.71 -4.15
N ILE A 167 10.91 -3.96 -3.75
CA ILE A 167 10.76 -3.51 -2.36
C ILE A 167 9.78 -4.43 -1.65
N ASN A 168 10.25 -5.03 -0.56
CA ASN A 168 9.40 -5.80 0.33
C ASN A 168 8.56 -4.90 1.23
N ILE A 169 7.25 -5.14 1.23
CA ILE A 169 6.24 -4.49 2.06
C ILE A 169 5.65 -5.56 2.99
N THR A 170 5.70 -5.35 4.30
CA THR A 170 5.15 -6.31 5.27
C THR A 170 3.61 -6.32 5.23
N TYR A 171 3.00 -7.33 5.85
CA TYR A 171 1.55 -7.52 5.83
C TYR A 171 0.75 -6.31 6.39
N ASP A 172 1.35 -5.54 7.30
CA ASP A 172 0.76 -4.35 7.93
C ASP A 172 1.35 -3.04 7.41
N GLU A 173 2.08 -3.07 6.28
CA GLU A 173 2.64 -1.90 5.62
C GLU A 173 1.86 -1.56 4.33
N SER A 174 1.92 -0.29 3.93
CA SER A 174 1.47 0.16 2.61
C SER A 174 2.53 1.01 1.94
N ALA A 175 2.79 0.76 0.66
CA ALA A 175 3.67 1.62 -0.11
C ALA A 175 3.01 2.98 -0.38
N SER A 176 3.80 4.05 -0.31
CA SER A 176 3.40 5.41 -0.69
C SER A 176 4.48 6.09 -1.51
N CYS A 177 4.10 6.98 -2.42
CA CYS A 177 5.05 7.68 -3.26
C CYS A 177 4.50 9.06 -3.64
N LYS A 178 5.33 10.10 -3.46
CA LYS A 178 5.07 11.42 -4.05
C LYS A 178 5.74 11.50 -5.41
N PRO A 179 5.18 12.21 -6.40
CA PRO A 179 5.84 12.43 -7.68
C PRO A 179 7.28 12.95 -7.52
N GLU A 180 7.51 13.84 -6.56
CA GLU A 180 8.84 14.39 -6.24
C GLU A 180 9.86 13.35 -5.75
N ASN A 181 9.41 12.18 -5.25
CA ASN A 181 10.31 11.09 -4.84
C ASN A 181 10.88 10.32 -6.04
N ILE A 182 10.36 10.56 -7.24
CA ILE A 182 10.84 9.96 -8.49
C ILE A 182 11.77 10.96 -9.17
N ILE A 183 13.07 10.71 -9.12
CA ILE A 183 14.07 11.58 -9.74
C ILE A 183 14.35 11.09 -11.16
N ILE A 184 14.23 11.99 -12.14
CA ILE A 184 14.53 11.71 -13.54
C ILE A 184 15.83 12.42 -13.92
N THR A 185 16.77 11.66 -14.48
CA THR A 185 18.01 12.16 -15.04
C THR A 185 18.06 11.85 -16.54
N VAL A 186 18.78 12.67 -17.29
CA VAL A 186 18.99 12.46 -18.74
C VAL A 186 20.42 11.99 -18.94
N ALA A 187 20.60 10.85 -19.59
CA ALA A 187 21.90 10.33 -20.00
C ALA A 187 22.54 11.28 -21.02
N ALA A 188 23.86 11.45 -20.90
CA ALA A 188 24.67 12.25 -21.82
C ALA A 188 24.67 11.69 -23.25
#